data_AF-A0A7Z9T1B1-F1
#
_entry.id   AF-A0A7Z9T1B1-F1
#
_cell.length_a   1.000
_cell.length_b   1.000
_cell.length_c   1.000
_cell.angle_alpha   90.00
_cell.angle_beta   90.00
_cell.angle_gamma   90.00
#
_symmetry.space_group_name_H-M   'P 1'
#
loop_
_entity.id
_entity.type
_entity.pdbx_description
1 polymer ?
#
loop_
_entity_poly.entity_id
_entity_poly.type
_entity_poly.pdbx_seq_one_letter_code
_entity_poly.pdbx_strand_id
1 'polypeptide(L)'
;MASANRSRLSIVSESVEEPVEEVIAEAAKEMMLFGGFVDAPKALEWGLVNAVTEPDALLAEARRWADALLALPPLSLANIKGAVNTAMDVDLESGTAYEQRCSTVLAMTDDRREGYSAFAEKRQPHFTGR
;
A
#
# COMPACT_ATOMS: atom_id res chain seq x y z
N MET A 1 -22.70 -24.49 46.85
CA MET A 1 -21.61 -23.50 46.95
C MET A 1 -20.52 -23.92 45.97
N ALA A 2 -20.23 -23.26 44.86
CA ALA A 2 -20.75 -22.03 44.28
C ALA A 2 -20.77 -22.17 42.76
N SER A 3 -21.77 -21.51 42.17
CA SER A 3 -21.89 -21.18 40.75
C SER A 3 -20.64 -20.47 40.23
N ALA A 4 -20.16 -20.87 39.05
CA ALA A 4 -19.43 -19.98 38.17
C ALA A 4 -19.84 -20.27 36.72
N ASN A 5 -20.85 -19.52 36.32
CA ASN A 5 -21.36 -19.31 34.98
C ASN A 5 -20.22 -19.02 33.97
N ARG A 6 -19.86 -19.97 33.11
CA ARG A 6 -18.99 -19.75 31.93
C ARG A 6 -19.82 -19.43 30.68
N SER A 7 -20.72 -18.45 30.80
CA SER A 7 -21.27 -17.77 29.64
C SER A 7 -20.41 -16.54 29.36
N ARG A 8 -19.49 -16.68 28.40
CA ARG A 8 -18.88 -15.61 27.57
C ARG A 8 -17.94 -16.26 26.57
N LEU A 9 -18.50 -16.81 25.50
CA LEU A 9 -17.85 -16.72 24.20
C LEU A 9 -17.65 -15.23 23.88
N SER A 10 -16.57 -14.90 23.17
CA SER A 10 -16.53 -13.94 22.04
C SER A 10 -15.28 -13.05 21.97
N ILE A 11 -14.08 -13.59 22.17
CA ILE A 11 -12.89 -13.02 21.51
C ILE A 11 -12.12 -14.19 20.91
N VAL A 12 -12.41 -14.49 19.64
CA VAL A 12 -11.52 -15.29 18.79
C VAL A 12 -10.55 -14.28 18.18
N SER A 13 -9.54 -13.91 18.96
CA SER A 13 -8.35 -13.23 18.46
C SER A 13 -7.34 -13.40 19.59
N GLU A 14 -6.69 -14.55 19.57
CA GLU A 14 -5.50 -14.78 20.37
C GLU A 14 -4.38 -13.99 19.70
N SER A 15 -3.89 -12.96 20.38
CA SER A 15 -2.92 -12.02 19.88
C SER A 15 -1.58 -12.69 19.60
N VAL A 16 -1.31 -13.07 18.34
CA VAL A 16 0.02 -13.37 17.82
C VAL A 16 0.03 -12.98 16.34
N GLU A 17 0.83 -11.97 15.98
CA GLU A 17 1.26 -11.59 14.61
C GLU A 17 0.59 -12.35 13.46
N GLU A 18 -0.70 -12.09 13.21
CA GLU A 18 -1.36 -12.69 12.05
C GLU A 18 -0.87 -12.01 10.78
N PRO A 19 -0.59 -12.77 9.71
CA PRO A 19 -0.24 -12.19 8.42
C PRO A 19 -1.33 -11.20 8.00
N VAL A 20 -0.94 -10.07 7.42
CA VAL A 20 -1.85 -8.99 7.00
C VAL A 20 -2.96 -9.55 6.09
N GLU A 21 -2.66 -10.57 5.29
CA GLU A 21 -3.60 -11.29 4.44
C GLU A 21 -4.72 -11.99 5.22
N GLU A 22 -4.43 -12.55 6.40
CA GLU A 22 -5.40 -13.28 7.24
C GLU A 22 -6.35 -12.31 7.95
N VAL A 23 -5.81 -11.20 8.46
CA VAL A 23 -6.59 -10.11 9.06
C VAL A 23 -7.60 -9.50 8.07
N ILE A 24 -7.17 -9.29 6.82
CA ILE A 24 -8.04 -8.76 5.75
C ILE A 24 -9.10 -9.80 5.37
N ALA A 25 -8.79 -11.10 5.37
CA ALA A 25 -9.73 -12.15 5.04
C ALA A 25 -10.88 -12.24 6.06
N GLU A 26 -10.60 -12.13 7.36
CA GLU A 26 -11.64 -12.13 8.39
C GLU A 26 -12.51 -10.87 8.33
N ALA A 27 -11.88 -9.70 8.19
CA ALA A 27 -12.60 -8.43 7.98
C ALA A 27 -13.53 -8.49 6.75
N ALA A 28 -13.04 -9.05 5.63
CA ALA A 28 -13.83 -9.22 4.42
C ALA A 28 -15.02 -10.17 4.64
N LYS A 29 -14.82 -11.29 5.35
CA LYS A 29 -15.91 -12.23 5.68
C LYS A 29 -16.98 -11.56 6.54
N GLU A 30 -16.59 -10.78 7.54
CA GLU A 30 -17.53 -10.05 8.39
C GLU A 30 -18.41 -9.10 7.55
N MET A 31 -17.78 -8.30 6.68
CA MET A 31 -18.49 -7.39 5.76
C MET A 31 -19.44 -8.14 4.81
N MET A 32 -18.97 -9.23 4.19
CA MET A 32 -19.75 -9.98 3.20
C MET A 32 -20.91 -10.76 3.81
N LEU A 33 -20.73 -11.33 5.00
CA LEU A 33 -21.73 -12.18 5.65
C LEU A 33 -22.77 -11.39 6.44
N PHE A 34 -22.37 -10.27 7.06
CA PHE A 34 -23.25 -9.50 7.95
C PHE A 34 -23.62 -8.12 7.40
N GLY A 35 -23.03 -7.69 6.28
CA GLY A 35 -23.37 -6.42 5.63
C GLY A 35 -22.99 -5.19 6.46
N GLY A 36 -22.01 -5.33 7.36
CA GLY A 36 -21.55 -4.24 8.22
C GLY A 36 -20.86 -3.12 7.45
N PHE A 37 -21.04 -1.88 7.92
CA PHE A 37 -20.28 -0.73 7.43
C PHE A 37 -18.94 -0.66 8.15
N VAL A 38 -17.90 -0.28 7.43
CA VAL A 38 -16.57 0.00 7.98
C VAL A 38 -16.42 1.52 8.08
N ASP A 39 -16.13 2.01 9.29
CA ASP A 39 -15.82 3.42 9.48
C ASP A 39 -14.38 3.75 9.06
N ALA A 40 -14.07 5.04 8.91
CA ALA A 40 -12.77 5.47 8.41
C ALA A 40 -11.59 5.05 9.31
N PRO A 41 -11.65 5.17 10.66
CA PRO A 41 -10.60 4.66 11.53
C PRO A 41 -10.34 3.17 11.36
N LYS A 42 -11.41 2.35 11.27
CA LYS A 42 -11.28 0.91 11.09
C LYS A 42 -10.70 0.56 9.71
N ALA A 43 -11.12 1.27 8.66
CA ALA A 43 -10.57 1.10 7.32
C ALA A 43 -9.07 1.40 7.26
N LEU A 44 -8.58 2.37 8.04
CA LEU A 44 -7.16 2.69 8.14
C LEU A 44 -6.39 1.59 8.87
N GLU A 45 -6.92 1.08 9.98
CA GLU A 45 -6.33 -0.03 10.74
C GLU A 45 -6.18 -1.29 9.88
N TRP A 46 -7.16 -1.57 9.02
CA TRP A 46 -7.16 -2.70 8.09
C TRP A 46 -6.32 -2.48 6.83
N GLY A 47 -5.77 -1.29 6.62
CA GLY A 47 -5.03 -0.95 5.40
C GLY A 47 -5.89 -0.83 4.13
N LEU A 48 -7.22 -0.68 4.27
CA LEU A 48 -8.13 -0.44 3.15
C LEU A 48 -7.97 0.98 2.59
N VAL A 49 -7.58 1.93 3.44
CA VAL A 49 -7.25 3.31 3.05
C VAL A 49 -5.89 3.68 3.60
N ASN A 50 -5.18 4.54 2.87
CA ASN A 50 -3.84 4.97 3.24
C ASN A 50 -3.82 6.15 4.23
N ALA A 51 -4.93 6.89 4.37
CA ALA A 51 -5.08 8.01 5.30
C ALA A 51 -6.55 8.33 5.57
N VAL A 52 -6.81 8.97 6.71
CA VAL A 52 -8.12 9.49 7.14
C VAL A 52 -7.95 10.96 7.49
N THR A 53 -8.87 11.79 7.01
CA THR A 53 -8.86 13.24 7.24
C THR A 53 -10.24 13.72 7.65
N GLU A 54 -10.32 14.95 8.17
CA GLU A 54 -11.59 15.67 8.21
C GLU A 54 -12.13 15.89 6.78
N PRO A 55 -13.46 15.97 6.59
CA PRO A 55 -14.06 16.06 5.25
C PRO A 55 -13.60 17.27 4.43
N ASP A 56 -13.35 18.40 5.08
CA ASP A 56 -12.89 19.65 4.46
C ASP A 56 -11.41 19.62 4.06
N ALA A 57 -10.61 18.74 4.68
CA ALA A 57 -9.19 18.55 4.38
C ALA A 57 -8.91 17.51 3.26
N LEU A 58 -9.91 16.71 2.86
CA LEU A 58 -9.75 15.58 1.93
C LEU A 58 -9.04 15.97 0.63
N LEU A 59 -9.50 17.04 -0.04
CA LEU A 59 -8.92 17.47 -1.31
C LEU A 59 -7.51 18.04 -1.15
N ALA A 60 -7.24 18.71 -0.02
CA ALA A 60 -5.91 19.23 0.27
C ALA A 60 -4.90 18.10 0.46
N GLU A 61 -5.28 17.06 1.19
CA GLU A 61 -4.41 15.89 1.42
C GLU A 61 -4.20 15.08 0.14
N ALA A 62 -5.26 14.82 -0.63
CA ALA A 62 -5.13 14.16 -1.93
C ALA A 62 -4.23 14.94 -2.89
N ARG A 63 -4.33 16.28 -2.90
CA ARG A 63 -3.47 17.14 -3.70
C ARG A 63 -2.02 17.08 -3.24
N ARG A 64 -1.77 17.08 -1.93
CA ARG A 64 -0.42 16.93 -1.37
C ARG A 64 0.27 15.65 -1.86
N TRP A 65 -0.47 14.54 -1.94
CA TRP A 65 0.07 13.27 -2.45
C TRP A 65 0.31 13.31 -3.96
N ALA A 66 -0.64 13.88 -4.71
CA ALA A 66 -0.48 14.07 -6.14
C ALA A 66 0.76 14.92 -6.47
N ASP A 67 0.96 16.04 -5.76
CA ASP A 67 2.11 16.91 -5.93
C ASP A 67 3.43 16.19 -5.59
N ALA A 68 3.43 15.34 -4.56
CA ALA A 68 4.58 14.50 -4.23
C ALA A 68 4.89 13.47 -5.34
N LEU A 69 3.87 12.83 -5.92
CA LEU A 69 4.04 11.89 -7.03
C LEU A 69 4.52 12.59 -8.32
N LEU A 70 4.03 13.80 -8.59
CA LEU A 70 4.44 14.60 -9.75
C LEU A 70 5.92 15.01 -9.71
N ALA A 71 6.54 15.01 -8.52
CA ALA A 71 7.96 15.27 -8.37
C ALA A 71 8.86 14.03 -8.62
N LEU A 72 8.26 12.86 -8.88
CA LEU A 72 8.98 11.60 -9.08
C LEU A 72 9.06 11.20 -10.55
N PRO A 73 9.99 10.30 -10.94
CA PRO A 73 10.12 9.85 -12.32
C PRO A 73 8.87 9.07 -12.78
N PRO A 74 8.15 9.51 -13.82
CA PRO A 74 6.88 8.91 -14.20
C PRO A 74 7.03 7.46 -14.70
N LEU A 75 8.12 7.14 -15.40
CA LEU A 75 8.39 5.76 -15.85
C LEU A 75 8.65 4.83 -14.66
N SER A 76 9.37 5.31 -13.64
CA SER A 76 9.60 4.55 -12.41
C SER A 76 8.30 4.29 -11.66
N LEU A 77 7.45 5.31 -11.50
CA LEU A 77 6.13 5.15 -10.87
C LEU A 77 5.26 4.11 -11.58
N ALA A 78 5.20 4.17 -12.91
CA ALA A 78 4.43 3.21 -13.69
C ALA A 78 4.94 1.77 -13.52
N ASN A 79 6.26 1.58 -13.57
CA ASN A 79 6.88 0.26 -13.40
C ASN A 79 6.73 -0.28 -11.97
N ILE A 80 6.92 0.55 -10.94
CA ILE A 80 6.72 0.15 -9.54
C ILE A 80 5.28 -0.32 -9.32
N LYS A 81 4.30 0.47 -9.80
CA LYS A 81 2.89 0.10 -9.68
C LYS A 81 2.58 -1.21 -10.41
N GLY A 82 3.10 -1.38 -11.63
CA GLY A 82 2.93 -2.62 -12.40
C GLY A 82 3.58 -3.83 -11.71
N ALA A 83 4.78 -3.65 -11.16
CA ALA A 83 5.52 -4.72 -10.49
C ALA A 83 4.84 -5.18 -9.20
N VAL A 84 4.42 -4.24 -8.35
CA VAL A 84 3.70 -4.57 -7.11
C VAL A 84 2.39 -5.28 -7.43
N ASN A 85 1.58 -4.74 -8.34
CA ASN A 85 0.33 -5.39 -8.72
C ASN A 85 0.54 -6.80 -9.28
N THR A 86 1.55 -6.97 -10.14
CA THR A 86 1.87 -8.30 -10.69
C THR A 86 2.33 -9.26 -9.60
N ALA A 87 3.19 -8.81 -8.68
CA ALA A 87 3.74 -9.63 -7.62
C ALA A 87 2.68 -10.16 -6.65
N MET A 88 1.54 -9.47 -6.51
CA MET A 88 0.41 -9.95 -5.71
C MET A 88 -0.33 -11.14 -6.33
N ASP A 89 -0.19 -11.35 -7.66
CA ASP A 89 -0.94 -12.35 -8.42
C ASP A 89 -0.10 -13.58 -8.81
N VAL A 90 1.21 -13.57 -8.51
CA VAL A 90 2.16 -14.61 -8.95
C VAL A 90 3.02 -15.12 -7.79
N ASP A 91 3.74 -16.21 -8.01
CA ASP A 91 4.71 -16.72 -7.04
C ASP A 91 5.92 -15.76 -6.90
N LEU A 92 6.66 -15.90 -5.80
CA LEU A 92 7.80 -15.04 -5.47
C LEU A 92 8.87 -15.01 -6.57
N GLU A 93 9.14 -16.14 -7.22
CA GLU A 93 10.17 -16.24 -8.27
C GLU A 93 9.73 -15.45 -9.51
N SER A 94 8.48 -15.66 -9.95
CA SER A 94 7.86 -14.92 -11.05
C SER A 94 7.80 -13.41 -10.77
N GLY A 95 7.41 -13.02 -9.55
CA GLY A 95 7.34 -11.61 -9.14
C GLY A 95 8.71 -10.94 -9.13
N THR A 96 9.72 -11.60 -8.56
CA THR A 96 11.12 -11.13 -8.55
C THR A 96 11.67 -11.00 -9.97
N ALA A 97 11.40 -11.98 -10.84
CA ALA A 97 11.82 -11.92 -12.24
C ALA A 97 11.17 -10.75 -13.00
N TYR A 98 9.91 -10.43 -12.70
CA TYR A 98 9.23 -9.25 -13.27
C TYR A 98 9.86 -7.94 -12.77
N GLU A 99 10.11 -7.82 -11.47
CA GLU A 99 10.78 -6.65 -10.87
C GLU A 99 12.16 -6.40 -11.50
N GLN A 100 12.97 -7.45 -11.68
CA GLN A 100 14.28 -7.35 -12.33
C GLN A 100 14.19 -6.80 -13.76
N ARG A 101 13.16 -7.19 -14.52
CA ARG A 101 12.91 -6.65 -15.87
C ARG A 101 12.56 -5.17 -15.81
N CYS A 102 11.65 -4.78 -14.93
CA CYS A 102 11.31 -3.36 -14.69
C CYS A 102 12.56 -2.55 -14.36
N SER A 103 13.38 -3.03 -13.41
CA SER A 103 14.64 -2.39 -13.03
C SER A 103 15.61 -2.25 -14.21
N THR A 104 15.73 -3.29 -15.05
CA THR A 104 16.58 -3.27 -16.25
C THR A 104 16.10 -2.24 -17.28
N VAL A 105 14.79 -2.10 -17.48
CA VAL A 105 14.22 -1.10 -18.39
C VAL A 105 14.49 0.31 -17.85
N LEU A 106 14.21 0.54 -16.56
CA LEU A 106 14.50 1.82 -15.90
C LEU A 106 15.99 2.13 -15.87
N ALA A 107 16.86 1.13 -15.94
CA ALA A 107 18.30 1.33 -15.94
C ALA A 107 18.80 2.19 -17.12
N MET A 108 18.02 2.23 -18.20
CA MET A 108 18.38 2.87 -19.47
C MET A 108 17.69 4.23 -19.69
N THR A 109 16.84 4.67 -18.76
CA THR A 109 16.10 5.93 -18.89
C THR A 109 17.00 7.14 -18.60
N ASP A 110 16.69 8.27 -19.22
CA ASP A 110 17.31 9.55 -18.93
C ASP A 110 16.98 9.99 -17.51
N ASP A 111 15.75 9.71 -17.05
CA ASP A 111 15.34 10.00 -15.67
C ASP A 111 16.20 9.30 -14.62
N ARG A 112 16.68 8.07 -14.90
CA ARG A 112 17.62 7.41 -13.98
C ARG A 112 18.95 8.15 -13.92
N ARG A 113 19.49 8.55 -15.07
CA ARG A 113 20.75 9.32 -15.13
C ARG A 113 20.60 10.64 -14.38
N GLU A 114 19.51 11.37 -14.65
CA GLU A 114 19.18 12.63 -13.99
C GLU A 114 19.04 12.46 -12.48
N GLY A 115 18.37 11.41 -12.00
CA GLY A 115 18.24 11.12 -10.57
C GLY A 115 19.60 11.01 -9.87
N TYR A 116 20.55 10.26 -10.46
CA TYR A 116 21.90 10.16 -9.92
C TYR A 116 22.67 11.49 -9.97
N SER A 117 22.59 12.20 -11.10
CA SER A 117 23.26 13.50 -11.27
C SER A 117 22.73 14.54 -10.27
N ALA A 118 21.42 14.69 -10.18
CA ALA A 118 20.78 15.63 -9.24
C ALA A 118 21.12 15.31 -7.78
N PHE A 119 21.14 14.02 -7.41
CA PHE A 119 21.55 13.58 -6.09
C PHE A 119 23.02 13.93 -5.78
N ALA A 120 23.94 13.63 -6.71
CA ALA A 120 25.36 13.94 -6.56
C ALA A 120 25.61 15.46 -6.46
N GLU A 121 24.85 16.24 -7.22
CA GLU A 121 24.92 17.71 -7.26
C GLU A 121 24.11 18.39 -6.14
N LYS A 122 23.37 17.63 -5.31
CA LYS A 122 22.48 18.11 -4.24
C LYS A 122 21.46 19.15 -4.72
N ARG A 123 20.94 18.95 -5.92
CA ARG A 123 19.87 19.77 -6.52
C ARG A 123 18.59 18.97 -6.67
N GLN A 124 17.49 19.67 -6.95
CA GLN A 124 16.25 19.02 -7.32
C GLN A 124 16.38 18.39 -8.72
N PRO A 125 15.92 17.14 -8.92
CA PRO A 125 15.92 16.50 -10.23
C PRO A 125 14.81 17.07 -11.13
N HIS A 126 15.03 17.01 -12.44
CA HIS A 126 14.03 17.34 -13.46
C HIS A 126 13.72 16.10 -14.32
N PHE A 127 12.68 15.37 -13.94
CA PHE A 127 12.24 14.18 -14.66
C PHE A 127 11.39 14.54 -15.88
N THR A 128 11.64 13.84 -16.99
CA THR A 128 11.01 14.08 -18.30
C THR A 128 10.24 12.86 -18.82
N GLY A 129 10.34 11.71 -18.14
CA GLY A 129 9.65 10.48 -18.53
C GLY A 129 10.23 9.82 -19.77
N ARG A 130 11.56 9.86 -19.90
CA ARG A 130 12.32 9.29 -21.01
C ARG A 130 13.42 8.40 -20.48
#